data_AF-A0A087TA75-F1
#
_entry.id   AF-A0A087TA75-F1
#
_cell.length_a   1.000
_cell.length_b   1.000
_cell.length_c   1.000
_cell.angle_alpha   90.00
_cell.angle_beta   90.00
_cell.angle_gamma   90.00
#
_symmetry.space_group_name_H-M   'P 1'
#
loop_
_entity.id
_entity.type
_entity.pdbx_description
1 polymer ?
#
loop_
_entity_poly.entity_id
_entity_poly.type
_entity_poly.pdbx_seq_one_letter_code
_entity_poly.pdbx_strand_id
1 'polypeptide(L)'
;MHLLPEPLFSYPTDDIHMCAFHGTESGRMFLGGKDGAIYEFAYQAQDGWFSRKCRKINHSSSTLSFLVPSFLSLAFTEDDAVLQIAIDNSRHILYARFEKGSIQVFDLGKDGKQMSKVCTLHQHAMVQQASASACTIDKKNFYPVVHISAIEANESKHVHLIAVTQSGVRLYFTTNGSFGDSRPYTLALLHVRLPPGFTANAAVARPSSVHMAYYKRGFLLLASSQTEDNDVIFATSNDSFAFYSQIIETHTTVMLDGHAWAIAEVPADSHVKQTVPSNDSGISCDPPVLVTQ
;
A
#
# COMPACT_ATOMS: atom_id res chain seq x y z
N MET A 1 -5.33 -13.01 26.03
CA MET A 1 -4.55 -13.63 24.94
C MET A 1 -3.83 -14.83 25.51
N HIS A 2 -3.98 -16.03 24.93
CA HIS A 2 -3.24 -17.23 25.34
C HIS A 2 -2.28 -17.59 24.21
N LEU A 3 -0.98 -17.46 24.44
CA LEU A 3 0.07 -17.78 23.47
C LEU A 3 0.57 -19.19 23.75
N LEU A 4 0.81 -19.97 22.69
CA LEU A 4 1.49 -21.25 22.82
C LEU A 4 2.99 -20.99 23.05
N PRO A 5 3.65 -21.75 23.94
CA PRO A 5 5.07 -21.56 24.23
C PRO A 5 5.96 -21.92 23.04
N GLU A 6 5.54 -22.89 22.22
CA GLU A 6 6.29 -23.37 21.06
C GLU A 6 5.64 -22.90 19.75
N PRO A 7 6.44 -22.45 18.77
CA PRO A 7 5.92 -22.05 17.46
C PRO A 7 5.36 -23.26 16.72
N LEU A 8 4.14 -23.13 16.20
CA LEU A 8 3.51 -24.16 15.37
C LEU A 8 4.24 -24.34 14.02
N PHE A 9 4.80 -23.27 13.50
CA PHE A 9 5.52 -23.25 12.24
C PHE A 9 6.78 -22.40 12.38
N SER A 10 7.88 -22.88 11.80
CA SER A 10 9.16 -22.16 11.76
C SER A 10 9.86 -22.48 10.45
N TYR A 11 10.46 -21.46 9.84
CA TYR A 11 11.25 -21.61 8.63
C TYR A 11 12.47 -20.67 8.68
N PRO A 12 13.61 -21.07 8.10
CA PRO A 12 14.77 -20.20 8.02
C PRO A 12 14.55 -19.06 7.01
N THR A 13 15.06 -17.87 7.33
CA THR A 13 15.07 -16.75 6.40
C THR A 13 16.20 -16.82 5.38
N ASP A 14 17.14 -17.76 5.55
CA ASP A 14 18.34 -17.96 4.71
C ASP A 14 19.19 -16.68 4.61
N ASP A 15 19.52 -16.09 5.76
CA ASP A 15 20.32 -14.85 5.91
C ASP A 15 19.72 -13.59 5.27
N ILE A 16 18.49 -13.66 4.75
CA ILE A 16 17.76 -12.50 4.25
C ILE A 16 17.02 -11.83 5.40
N HIS A 17 17.25 -10.52 5.56
CA HIS A 17 16.51 -9.70 6.51
C HIS A 17 15.11 -9.42 5.95
N MET A 18 14.07 -9.89 6.63
CA MET A 18 12.68 -9.60 6.26
C MET A 18 12.31 -8.21 6.80
N CYS A 19 12.00 -7.28 5.90
CA CYS A 19 11.75 -5.86 6.17
C CYS A 19 10.26 -5.50 6.19
N ALA A 20 9.42 -6.27 5.48
CA ALA A 20 7.98 -6.03 5.41
C ALA A 20 7.20 -7.33 5.62
N PHE A 21 6.00 -7.23 6.19
CA PHE A 21 5.10 -8.35 6.43
C PHE A 21 3.64 -7.91 6.22
N HIS A 22 2.85 -8.73 5.53
CA HIS A 22 1.41 -8.49 5.39
C HIS A 22 0.63 -9.79 5.14
N GLY A 23 -0.54 -9.92 5.76
CA GLY A 23 -1.44 -11.04 5.57
C GLY A 23 -2.64 -10.71 4.69
N THR A 24 -3.15 -11.69 3.93
CA THR A 24 -4.46 -11.58 3.26
C THR A 24 -5.59 -12.00 4.20
N GLU A 25 -6.83 -11.65 3.88
CA GLU A 25 -8.01 -12.18 4.58
C GLU A 25 -8.14 -13.72 4.50
N SER A 26 -7.57 -14.33 3.46
CA SER A 26 -7.52 -15.78 3.30
C SER A 26 -6.42 -16.48 4.12
N GLY A 27 -5.60 -15.71 4.86
CA GLY A 27 -4.53 -16.23 5.71
C GLY A 27 -3.19 -16.44 4.98
N ARG A 28 -3.04 -16.04 3.72
CA ARG A 28 -1.74 -16.04 3.05
C ARG A 28 -0.85 -14.97 3.70
N MET A 29 0.43 -15.27 3.87
CA MET A 29 1.40 -14.38 4.52
C MET A 29 2.51 -14.04 3.54
N PHE A 30 2.66 -12.75 3.23
CA PHE A 30 3.70 -12.24 2.35
C PHE A 30 4.76 -11.47 3.13
N LEU A 31 6.00 -11.59 2.69
CA LEU A 31 7.15 -10.94 3.29
C LEU A 31 7.97 -10.23 2.22
N GLY A 32 8.51 -9.07 2.58
CA GLY A 32 9.45 -8.32 1.76
C GLY A 32 10.85 -8.45 2.32
N GLY A 33 11.82 -8.86 1.51
CA GLY A 33 13.21 -8.97 1.90
C GLY A 33 14.03 -7.71 1.61
N LYS A 34 15.14 -7.55 2.34
CA LYS A 34 16.17 -6.54 2.07
C LYS A 34 16.84 -6.73 0.68
N ASP A 35 16.83 -7.95 0.18
CA ASP A 35 17.30 -8.35 -1.15
C ASP A 35 16.35 -7.93 -2.30
N GLY A 36 15.28 -7.21 -2.01
CA GLY A 36 14.27 -6.80 -3.00
C GLY A 36 13.35 -7.95 -3.45
N ALA A 37 13.40 -9.10 -2.78
CA ALA A 37 12.54 -10.22 -3.11
C ALA A 37 11.24 -10.22 -2.28
N ILE A 38 10.15 -10.68 -2.90
CA ILE A 38 8.89 -10.92 -2.23
C ILE A 38 8.76 -12.41 -2.01
N TYR A 39 8.54 -12.75 -0.75
CA TYR A 39 8.41 -14.11 -0.27
C TYR A 39 6.97 -14.38 0.18
N GLU A 40 6.55 -15.63 0.11
CA GLU A 40 5.33 -16.12 0.73
C GLU A 40 5.69 -17.20 1.75
N PHE A 41 5.16 -17.05 2.95
CA PHE A 41 5.19 -18.07 3.98
C PHE A 41 3.95 -18.96 3.84
N ALA A 42 4.13 -20.08 3.15
CA ALA A 42 3.06 -21.05 2.96
C ALA A 42 3.10 -22.09 4.08
N TYR A 43 1.94 -22.38 4.68
CA TYR A 43 1.80 -23.31 5.78
C TYR A 43 0.56 -24.21 5.61
N GLN A 44 0.59 -25.40 6.23
CA GLN A 44 -0.47 -26.41 6.18
C GLN A 44 -0.55 -27.20 7.49
N ALA A 45 -1.74 -27.71 7.84
CA ALA A 45 -1.99 -28.34 9.14
C ALA A 45 -1.26 -29.69 9.34
N GLN A 46 -1.10 -30.48 8.29
CA GLN A 46 -0.49 -31.82 8.36
C GLN A 46 0.70 -31.94 7.41
N ASP A 47 1.68 -32.77 7.78
CA ASP A 47 2.73 -33.17 6.85
C ASP A 47 2.15 -34.10 5.78
N GLY A 48 2.57 -33.87 4.54
CA GLY A 48 2.38 -34.85 3.46
C GLY A 48 3.65 -35.69 3.31
N TRP A 49 3.52 -36.87 2.70
CA TRP A 49 4.68 -37.74 2.40
C TRP A 49 5.81 -37.00 1.64
N PHE A 50 5.46 -35.98 0.85
CA PHE A 50 6.39 -35.13 0.11
C PHE A 50 6.25 -33.62 0.41
N SER A 51 5.52 -33.23 1.47
CA SER A 51 5.24 -31.82 1.77
C SER A 51 5.44 -31.50 3.24
N ARG A 52 6.26 -30.48 3.53
CA ARG A 52 6.51 -29.97 4.88
C ARG A 52 5.32 -29.12 5.36
N LYS A 53 5.12 -29.04 6.69
CA LYS A 53 4.14 -28.12 7.32
C LYS A 53 4.26 -26.65 6.91
N CYS A 54 5.47 -26.17 6.59
CA CYS A 54 5.66 -24.83 6.07
C CYS A 54 6.83 -24.74 5.07
N ARG A 55 6.78 -23.73 4.20
CA ARG A 55 7.83 -23.44 3.20
C ARG A 55 7.86 -21.95 2.85
N LYS A 56 9.05 -21.47 2.50
CA LYS A 56 9.29 -20.15 1.88
C LYS A 56 9.19 -20.28 0.36
N ILE A 57 8.36 -19.45 -0.26
CA ILE A 57 8.23 -19.37 -1.72
C ILE A 57 8.76 -18.00 -2.15
N ASN A 58 9.68 -17.94 -3.12
CA ASN A 58 10.16 -16.68 -3.69
C ASN A 58 9.34 -16.35 -4.95
N HIS A 59 8.70 -15.18 -4.97
CA HIS A 59 7.87 -14.70 -6.07
C HIS A 59 8.56 -13.65 -6.96
N SER A 60 9.79 -13.24 -6.60
CA SER A 60 10.60 -12.29 -7.36
C SER A 60 11.51 -12.95 -8.39
N SER A 61 11.64 -14.29 -8.38
CA SER A 61 12.44 -15.00 -9.39
C SER A 61 11.74 -14.97 -10.75
N SER A 62 12.31 -14.21 -11.70
CA SER A 62 12.04 -14.41 -13.12
C SER A 62 12.29 -15.88 -13.45
N THR A 63 11.46 -16.49 -14.30
CA THR A 63 11.51 -17.90 -14.72
C THR A 63 12.87 -18.37 -15.28
N LEU A 64 13.84 -17.46 -15.46
CA LEU A 64 15.19 -17.71 -15.95
C LEU A 64 16.28 -17.68 -14.86
N SER A 65 15.96 -17.38 -13.59
CA SER A 65 16.94 -17.34 -12.50
C SER A 65 17.66 -18.68 -12.28
N PHE A 66 17.05 -19.79 -12.69
CA PHE A 66 17.68 -21.12 -12.63
C PHE A 66 18.86 -21.28 -13.62
N LEU A 67 18.93 -20.45 -14.65
CA LEU A 67 19.98 -20.51 -15.68
C LEU A 67 21.17 -19.59 -15.39
N VAL A 68 21.08 -18.75 -14.36
CA VAL A 68 22.13 -17.79 -14.00
C VAL A 68 22.96 -18.36 -12.85
N PRO A 69 24.27 -18.60 -13.04
CA PRO A 69 25.16 -19.02 -11.96
C PRO A 69 25.07 -18.07 -10.77
N SER A 70 25.01 -18.63 -9.55
CA SER A 70 24.74 -17.89 -8.31
C SER A 70 25.71 -16.71 -8.08
N PHE A 71 26.96 -16.82 -8.55
CA PHE A 71 27.97 -15.75 -8.43
C PHE A 71 27.67 -14.51 -9.29
N LEU A 72 26.91 -14.64 -10.38
CA LEU A 72 26.47 -13.49 -11.18
C LEU A 72 25.26 -12.80 -10.54
N SER A 73 24.38 -13.57 -9.89
CA SER A 73 23.19 -13.00 -9.23
C SER A 73 23.54 -11.98 -8.14
N LEU A 74 24.65 -12.20 -7.42
CA LEU A 74 25.14 -11.31 -6.36
C LEU A 74 25.63 -9.95 -6.88
N ALA A 75 26.05 -9.87 -8.15
CA ALA A 75 26.50 -8.63 -8.79
C ALA A 75 25.34 -7.80 -9.39
N PHE A 76 24.13 -8.39 -9.47
CA PHE A 76 22.94 -7.77 -10.06
C PHE A 76 21.78 -7.58 -9.08
N THR A 77 21.88 -8.09 -7.86
CA THR A 77 21.02 -7.68 -6.74
C THR A 77 21.47 -6.29 -6.28
N GLU A 78 20.93 -5.27 -6.94
CA GLU A 78 20.88 -3.96 -6.32
C GLU A 78 20.10 -4.07 -5.00
N ASP A 79 20.71 -3.69 -3.89
CA ASP A 79 20.03 -3.51 -2.61
C ASP A 79 18.89 -2.48 -2.81
N ASP A 80 17.67 -2.98 -2.99
CA ASP A 80 16.44 -2.20 -3.05
C ASP A 80 15.40 -2.91 -2.17
N ALA A 81 15.45 -2.63 -0.88
CA ALA A 81 14.66 -3.36 0.10
C ALA A 81 13.16 -3.15 -0.10
N VAL A 82 12.37 -4.22 0.11
CA VAL A 82 10.90 -4.10 0.15
C VAL A 82 10.50 -3.52 1.51
N LEU A 83 10.07 -2.25 1.53
CA LEU A 83 9.76 -1.52 2.77
C LEU A 83 8.30 -1.61 3.18
N GLN A 84 7.39 -1.90 2.25
CA GLN A 84 5.96 -1.99 2.57
C GLN A 84 5.24 -2.92 1.59
N ILE A 85 4.30 -3.70 2.11
CA ILE A 85 3.34 -4.48 1.31
C ILE A 85 1.95 -3.95 1.66
N ALA A 86 1.12 -3.73 0.63
CA ALA A 86 -0.29 -3.40 0.75
C ALA A 86 -1.10 -4.36 -0.14
N ILE A 87 -2.26 -4.81 0.35
CA ILE A 87 -3.10 -5.79 -0.33
C ILE A 87 -4.50 -5.23 -0.51
N ASP A 88 -4.99 -5.25 -1.75
CA ASP A 88 -6.40 -5.08 -2.06
C ASP A 88 -7.07 -6.45 -1.97
N ASN A 89 -7.76 -6.74 -0.87
CA ASN A 89 -8.43 -8.03 -0.68
C ASN A 89 -9.63 -8.18 -1.61
N SER A 90 -10.30 -7.08 -1.96
CA SER A 90 -11.49 -7.09 -2.83
C SER A 90 -11.19 -7.50 -4.28
N ARG A 91 -9.99 -7.20 -4.77
CA ARG A 91 -9.53 -7.53 -6.13
C ARG A 91 -8.42 -8.56 -6.19
N HIS A 92 -7.87 -8.92 -5.04
CA HIS A 92 -6.71 -9.80 -4.90
C HIS A 92 -5.50 -9.26 -5.67
N ILE A 93 -5.08 -8.04 -5.31
CA ILE A 93 -3.90 -7.38 -5.89
C ILE A 93 -2.94 -7.06 -4.75
N LEU A 94 -1.66 -7.40 -4.95
CA LEU A 94 -0.60 -7.06 -4.01
C LEU A 94 0.26 -5.93 -4.60
N TYR A 95 0.53 -4.94 -3.77
CA TYR A 95 1.42 -3.82 -4.05
C TYR A 95 2.62 -3.89 -3.12
N ALA A 96 3.82 -3.73 -3.66
CA ALA A 96 5.05 -3.67 -2.88
C ALA A 96 5.78 -2.37 -3.15
N ARG A 97 6.09 -1.60 -2.10
CA ARG A 97 6.89 -0.38 -2.14
C ARG A 97 8.34 -0.72 -1.78
N PHE A 98 9.24 -0.23 -2.60
CA PHE A 98 10.68 -0.44 -2.48
C PHE A 98 11.39 0.82 -1.96
N GLU A 99 12.57 0.64 -1.40
CA GLU A 99 13.40 1.70 -0.79
C GLU A 99 13.76 2.81 -1.79
N LYS A 100 14.09 2.46 -3.03
CA LYS A 100 14.39 3.41 -4.12
C LYS A 100 13.14 4.04 -4.75
N GLY A 101 11.96 3.84 -4.14
CA GLY A 101 10.69 4.44 -4.55
C GLY A 101 10.00 3.76 -5.73
N SER A 102 10.41 2.54 -6.09
CA SER A 102 9.66 1.73 -7.06
C SER A 102 8.43 1.08 -6.42
N ILE A 103 7.37 0.90 -7.20
CA ILE A 103 6.16 0.18 -6.79
C ILE A 103 5.97 -1.01 -7.75
N GLN A 104 5.89 -2.22 -7.20
CA GLN A 104 5.58 -3.43 -7.97
C GLN A 104 4.13 -3.85 -7.72
N VAL A 105 3.48 -4.33 -8.78
CA VAL A 105 2.10 -4.83 -8.74
C VAL A 105 2.09 -6.31 -9.05
N PHE A 106 1.37 -7.09 -8.25
CA PHE A 106 1.18 -8.51 -8.43
C PHE A 106 -0.30 -8.86 -8.45
N ASP A 107 -0.67 -9.72 -9.39
CA ASP A 107 -2.00 -10.31 -9.50
C ASP A 107 -2.02 -11.61 -8.67
N LEU A 108 -2.93 -11.70 -7.68
CA LEU A 108 -3.10 -12.89 -6.85
C LEU A 108 -4.11 -13.90 -7.41
N GLY A 109 -4.55 -13.74 -8.66
CA GLY A 109 -5.58 -14.52 -9.31
C GLY A 109 -7.00 -14.11 -8.89
N LYS A 110 -7.99 -14.62 -9.63
CA LYS A 110 -9.42 -14.37 -9.35
C LYS A 110 -9.90 -14.92 -8.00
N ASP A 111 -9.19 -15.92 -7.47
CA ASP A 111 -9.50 -16.59 -6.20
C ASP A 111 -8.51 -16.24 -5.08
N GLY A 112 -7.57 -15.32 -5.34
CA GLY A 112 -6.57 -14.91 -4.38
C GLY A 112 -5.53 -15.99 -4.03
N LYS A 113 -5.37 -17.04 -4.84
CA LYS A 113 -4.44 -18.15 -4.60
C LYS A 113 -3.18 -18.15 -5.46
N GLN A 114 -3.15 -17.30 -6.49
CA GLN A 114 -2.03 -17.19 -7.41
C GLN A 114 -1.09 -16.05 -6.99
N MET A 115 0.00 -15.89 -7.73
CA MET A 115 0.92 -14.77 -7.59
C MET A 115 1.65 -14.61 -8.91
N SER A 116 1.38 -13.53 -9.64
CA SER A 116 2.09 -13.20 -10.87
C SER A 116 2.45 -11.72 -10.89
N LYS A 117 3.70 -11.42 -11.25
CA LYS A 117 4.16 -10.03 -11.39
C LYS A 117 3.53 -9.40 -12.62
N VAL A 118 2.86 -8.26 -12.43
CA VAL A 118 2.17 -7.52 -13.50
C VAL A 118 3.09 -6.45 -14.07
N CYS A 119 3.54 -5.52 -13.23
CA CYS A 119 4.37 -4.41 -13.67
C CYS A 119 5.25 -3.85 -12.54
N THR A 120 6.17 -2.97 -12.91
CA THR A 120 6.99 -2.19 -11.97
C THR A 120 6.97 -0.74 -12.42
N LEU A 121 6.51 0.15 -11.55
CA LEU A 121 6.56 1.59 -11.75
C LEU A 121 7.76 2.15 -10.98
N HIS A 122 8.78 2.57 -11.70
CA HIS A 122 9.97 3.18 -11.10
C HIS A 122 9.75 4.64 -10.72
N GLN A 123 10.51 5.14 -9.74
CA GLN A 123 10.39 6.51 -9.24
C GLN A 123 10.47 7.57 -10.34
N HIS A 124 11.40 7.44 -11.30
CA HIS A 124 11.56 8.42 -12.38
C HIS A 124 10.30 8.52 -13.26
N ALA A 125 9.67 7.40 -13.60
CA ALA A 125 8.47 7.34 -14.41
C ALA A 125 7.27 7.92 -13.66
N MET A 126 7.15 7.60 -12.36
CA MET A 126 6.13 8.17 -11.48
C MET A 126 6.26 9.69 -11.37
N VAL A 127 7.47 10.20 -11.12
CA VAL A 127 7.75 11.65 -11.04
C VAL A 127 7.45 12.33 -12.37
N GLN A 128 7.78 11.70 -13.50
CA GLN A 128 7.46 12.23 -14.83
C GLN A 128 5.95 12.34 -15.07
N GLN A 129 5.18 11.30 -14.74
CA GLN A 129 3.71 11.32 -14.83
C GLN A 129 3.13 12.42 -13.94
N ALA A 130 3.57 12.51 -12.67
CA ALA A 130 3.08 13.51 -11.74
C ALA A 130 3.42 14.95 -12.15
N SER A 131 4.63 15.17 -12.66
CA SER A 131 5.06 16.48 -13.17
C SER A 131 4.27 16.90 -14.41
N ALA A 132 3.83 15.95 -15.24
CA ALA A 132 2.97 16.26 -16.38
C ALA A 132 1.57 16.68 -15.93
N SER A 133 1.03 16.08 -14.87
CA SER A 133 -0.28 16.43 -14.30
C SER A 133 -0.28 17.72 -13.47
N ALA A 134 0.84 18.05 -12.81
CA ALA A 134 0.99 19.19 -11.93
C ALA A 134 2.26 20.00 -12.28
N CYS A 135 2.26 20.58 -13.48
CA CYS A 135 3.45 21.18 -14.12
C CYS A 135 4.07 22.39 -13.40
N THR A 136 3.32 23.04 -12.50
CA THR A 136 3.80 24.17 -11.70
C THR A 136 4.50 23.75 -10.41
N ILE A 137 4.47 22.46 -10.07
CA ILE A 137 4.99 21.93 -8.82
C ILE A 137 6.39 21.35 -9.06
N ASP A 138 7.32 21.72 -8.18
CA ASP A 138 8.69 21.20 -8.21
C ASP A 138 8.69 19.67 -8.05
N LYS A 139 9.47 18.98 -8.91
CA LYS A 139 9.57 17.52 -8.98
C LYS A 139 9.93 16.88 -7.63
N LYS A 140 10.67 17.60 -6.78
CA LYS A 140 11.04 17.14 -5.43
C LYS A 140 9.85 16.86 -4.51
N ASN A 141 8.66 17.38 -4.82
CA ASN A 141 7.47 17.08 -4.03
C ASN A 141 6.88 15.70 -4.38
N PHE A 142 7.27 15.12 -5.52
CA PHE A 142 6.75 13.83 -5.97
C PHE A 142 7.58 12.62 -5.51
N TYR A 143 8.65 12.83 -4.74
CA TYR A 143 9.50 11.77 -4.18
C TYR A 143 10.17 12.21 -2.87
N PRO A 144 10.66 11.28 -2.04
CA PRO A 144 10.42 9.84 -2.08
C PRO A 144 8.97 9.50 -1.71
N VAL A 145 8.48 8.33 -2.15
CA VAL A 145 7.22 7.76 -1.65
C VAL A 145 7.47 7.10 -0.31
N VAL A 146 6.76 7.53 0.72
CA VAL A 146 6.93 7.08 2.10
C VAL A 146 5.86 6.07 2.53
N HIS A 147 4.70 6.07 1.88
CA HIS A 147 3.62 5.15 2.20
C HIS A 147 2.78 4.81 0.96
N ILE A 148 2.26 3.58 0.92
CA ILE A 148 1.22 3.15 -0.02
C ILE A 148 0.02 2.57 0.74
N SER A 149 -1.19 2.74 0.21
CA SER A 149 -2.39 2.03 0.68
C SER A 149 -3.21 1.55 -0.49
N ALA A 150 -3.64 0.29 -0.42
CA ALA A 150 -4.61 -0.25 -1.36
C ALA A 150 -5.97 0.45 -1.17
N ILE A 151 -6.68 0.67 -2.27
CA ILE A 151 -8.05 1.20 -2.27
C ILE A 151 -8.95 0.09 -2.77
N GLU A 152 -9.71 -0.49 -1.84
CA GLU A 152 -10.62 -1.59 -2.14
C GLU A 152 -11.80 -1.14 -3.01
N ALA A 153 -12.46 -2.10 -3.65
CA ALA A 153 -13.54 -1.86 -4.59
C ALA A 153 -14.81 -1.32 -3.92
N ASN A 154 -14.94 -1.53 -2.59
CA ASN A 154 -15.98 -0.89 -1.77
C ASN A 154 -15.79 0.63 -1.69
N GLU A 155 -14.58 1.14 -1.86
CA GLU A 155 -14.26 2.57 -1.77
C GLU A 155 -14.26 3.23 -3.15
N SER A 156 -13.60 2.61 -4.14
CA SER A 156 -13.57 3.14 -5.50
C SER A 156 -13.41 2.03 -6.52
N LYS A 157 -14.16 2.08 -7.63
CA LYS A 157 -13.99 1.15 -8.76
C LYS A 157 -12.79 1.48 -9.66
N HIS A 158 -12.37 2.74 -9.65
CA HIS A 158 -11.38 3.27 -10.61
C HIS A 158 -10.02 3.51 -9.99
N VAL A 159 -10.00 3.90 -8.72
CA VAL A 159 -8.77 4.10 -7.96
C VAL A 159 -8.45 2.82 -7.22
N HIS A 160 -7.20 2.35 -7.35
CA HIS A 160 -6.76 1.06 -6.84
C HIS A 160 -5.65 1.18 -5.80
N LEU A 161 -4.85 2.24 -5.88
CA LEU A 161 -3.73 2.48 -4.97
C LEU A 161 -3.59 3.99 -4.75
N ILE A 162 -3.30 4.38 -3.51
CA ILE A 162 -2.77 5.69 -3.17
C ILE A 162 -1.31 5.54 -2.73
N ALA A 163 -0.44 6.41 -3.22
CA ALA A 163 0.92 6.59 -2.72
C ALA A 163 1.07 7.99 -2.14
N VAL A 164 1.73 8.08 -0.99
CA VAL A 164 1.99 9.34 -0.27
C VAL A 164 3.48 9.62 -0.31
N THR A 165 3.87 10.84 -0.68
CA THR A 165 5.26 11.28 -0.73
C THR A 165 5.69 11.95 0.57
N GLN A 166 6.99 12.13 0.76
CA GLN A 166 7.56 12.84 1.92
C GLN A 166 7.04 14.28 2.05
N SER A 167 6.65 14.91 0.94
CA SER A 167 6.06 16.26 0.97
C SER A 167 4.54 16.25 1.24
N GLY A 168 3.94 15.09 1.49
CA GLY A 168 2.50 14.92 1.72
C GLY A 168 1.65 14.92 0.44
N VAL A 169 2.26 14.87 -0.75
CA VAL A 169 1.52 14.74 -2.01
C VAL A 169 0.94 13.32 -2.12
N ARG A 170 -0.32 13.26 -2.53
CA ARG A 170 -1.05 12.01 -2.79
C ARG A 170 -1.12 11.75 -4.27
N LEU A 171 -0.63 10.58 -4.68
CA LEU A 171 -0.64 10.07 -6.03
C LEU A 171 -1.64 8.92 -6.09
N TYR A 172 -2.70 9.08 -6.87
CA TYR A 172 -3.75 8.07 -7.03
C TYR A 172 -3.53 7.31 -8.32
N PHE A 173 -3.52 5.98 -8.24
CA PHE A 173 -3.24 5.11 -9.37
C PHE A 173 -4.42 4.19 -9.71
N THR A 174 -4.46 3.79 -10.98
CA THR A 174 -5.31 2.70 -11.47
C THR A 174 -4.45 1.54 -11.95
N THR A 175 -5.00 0.33 -11.79
CA THR A 175 -4.46 -0.88 -12.41
C THR A 175 -5.25 -1.34 -13.63
N ASN A 176 -6.35 -0.64 -13.99
CA ASN A 176 -7.28 -1.05 -15.04
C ASN A 176 -7.04 -0.33 -16.36
N GLY A 177 -7.22 -1.09 -17.43
CA GLY A 177 -6.95 -0.68 -18.79
C GLY A 177 -8.21 -0.81 -19.58
N SER A 178 -8.31 -0.02 -20.64
CA SER A 178 -9.49 0.05 -21.49
C SER A 178 -9.84 -1.27 -22.22
N PHE A 179 -9.26 -2.41 -21.82
CA PHE A 179 -9.30 -3.71 -22.51
C PHE A 179 -10.24 -4.76 -21.90
N GLY A 180 -11.15 -4.37 -21.00
CA GLY A 180 -12.31 -5.20 -20.61
C GLY A 180 -12.05 -6.40 -19.71
N ASP A 181 -10.79 -6.81 -19.49
CA ASP A 181 -10.47 -7.78 -18.44
C ASP A 181 -10.34 -7.08 -17.07
N SER A 182 -10.90 -7.69 -16.04
CA SER A 182 -11.00 -7.11 -14.69
C SER A 182 -9.73 -7.34 -13.83
N ARG A 183 -8.64 -7.78 -14.47
CA ARG A 183 -7.36 -8.05 -13.81
C ARG A 183 -6.38 -6.88 -13.99
N PRO A 184 -5.48 -6.65 -13.03
CA PRO A 184 -4.46 -5.62 -13.14
C PRO A 184 -3.54 -5.88 -14.34
N TYR A 185 -3.27 -4.86 -15.14
CA TYR A 185 -2.37 -4.95 -16.30
C TYR A 185 -1.31 -3.81 -16.30
N THR A 186 -1.49 -2.77 -15.49
CA THR A 186 -0.56 -1.63 -15.37
C THR A 186 -0.60 -1.03 -13.97
N LEU A 187 0.20 0.02 -13.76
CA LEU A 187 0.02 1.00 -12.68
C LEU A 187 0.15 2.40 -13.26
N ALA A 188 -0.97 3.08 -13.50
CA ALA A 188 -1.01 4.38 -14.17
C ALA A 188 -1.54 5.47 -13.24
N LEU A 189 -0.89 6.63 -13.23
CA LEU A 189 -1.31 7.78 -12.43
C LEU A 189 -2.62 8.37 -12.97
N LEU A 190 -3.63 8.45 -12.11
CA LEU A 190 -4.93 9.07 -12.40
C LEU A 190 -5.00 10.52 -11.93
N HIS A 191 -4.51 10.77 -10.71
CA HIS A 191 -4.71 12.05 -10.06
C HIS A 191 -3.57 12.38 -9.10
N VAL A 192 -3.22 13.66 -9.04
CA VAL A 192 -2.26 14.23 -8.09
C VAL A 192 -3.01 15.20 -7.19
N ARG A 193 -2.92 14.98 -5.87
CA ARG A 193 -3.52 15.86 -4.88
C ARG A 193 -2.47 16.37 -3.91
N LEU A 194 -2.26 17.69 -3.93
CA LEU A 194 -1.35 18.36 -3.01
C LEU A 194 -1.95 18.42 -1.60
N PRO A 195 -1.13 18.42 -0.54
CA PRO A 195 -1.65 18.67 0.80
C PRO A 195 -2.02 20.16 0.96
N PRO A 196 -2.79 20.51 2.01
CA PRO A 196 -3.01 21.91 2.39
C PRO A 196 -1.68 22.67 2.53
N GLY A 197 -1.68 23.96 2.19
CA GLY A 197 -0.46 24.80 2.27
C GLY A 197 0.30 25.00 0.94
N PHE A 198 -0.09 24.33 -0.14
CA PHE A 198 0.56 24.46 -1.46
C PHE A 198 0.03 25.60 -2.34
N THR A 199 -1.03 26.28 -1.95
CA THR A 199 -1.54 27.46 -2.66
C THR A 199 -0.73 28.70 -2.30
N ALA A 200 -0.57 29.62 -3.26
CA ALA A 200 0.05 30.91 -2.98
C ALA A 200 -0.73 31.64 -1.87
N ASN A 201 -0.04 32.07 -0.80
CA ASN A 201 -0.61 32.71 0.39
C ASN A 201 -1.43 31.80 1.32
N ALA A 202 -1.22 30.48 1.30
CA ALA A 202 -1.86 29.61 2.27
C ALA A 202 -1.42 29.97 3.71
N ALA A 203 -2.39 30.24 4.58
CA ALA A 203 -2.15 30.46 6.01
C ALA A 203 -1.85 29.16 6.78
N VAL A 204 -2.07 28.00 6.14
CA VAL A 204 -1.95 26.68 6.73
C VAL A 204 -0.53 26.15 6.52
N ALA A 205 0.07 25.60 7.58
CA ALA A 205 1.37 24.96 7.52
C ALA A 205 1.36 23.78 6.53
N ARG A 206 2.44 23.63 5.76
CA ARG A 206 2.60 22.49 4.83
C ARG A 206 3.35 21.35 5.53
N PRO A 207 2.98 20.09 5.29
CA PRO A 207 3.87 18.97 5.61
C PRO A 207 5.13 19.07 4.75
N SER A 208 6.29 18.73 5.33
CA SER A 208 7.58 18.85 4.63
C SER A 208 8.51 17.65 4.83
N SER A 209 8.31 16.89 5.91
CA SER A 209 9.08 15.69 6.21
C SER A 209 8.15 14.61 6.74
N VAL A 210 7.18 14.20 5.92
CA VAL A 210 6.30 13.07 6.24
C VAL A 210 7.12 11.78 6.23
N HIS A 211 7.20 11.12 7.36
CA HIS A 211 7.87 9.82 7.52
C HIS A 211 6.88 8.66 7.67
N MET A 212 5.63 8.96 8.01
CA MET A 212 4.57 7.97 8.18
C MET A 212 3.23 8.50 7.71
N ALA A 213 2.42 7.63 7.12
CA ALA A 213 1.04 7.95 6.78
C ALA A 213 0.13 6.75 7.06
N TYR A 214 -1.16 7.05 7.16
CA TYR A 214 -2.23 6.06 7.21
C TYR A 214 -3.38 6.57 6.36
N TYR A 215 -4.00 5.67 5.58
CA TYR A 215 -5.14 5.99 4.73
C TYR A 215 -6.23 4.94 4.89
N LYS A 216 -7.49 5.38 4.99
CA LYS A 216 -8.66 4.52 4.89
C LYS A 216 -9.89 5.33 4.50
N ARG A 217 -10.60 4.95 3.42
CA ARG A 217 -11.92 5.51 3.06
C ARG A 217 -11.94 7.04 2.99
N GLY A 218 -10.96 7.64 2.33
CA GLY A 218 -10.85 9.09 2.21
C GLY A 218 -10.34 9.83 3.45
N PHE A 219 -10.15 9.13 4.58
CA PHE A 219 -9.42 9.63 5.74
C PHE A 219 -7.92 9.39 5.57
N LEU A 220 -7.12 10.43 5.78
CA LEU A 220 -5.66 10.39 5.71
C LEU A 220 -5.07 11.00 6.97
N LEU A 221 -4.09 10.33 7.56
CA LEU A 221 -3.18 10.86 8.57
C LEU A 221 -1.77 10.91 7.99
N LEU A 222 -1.08 12.02 8.21
CA LEU A 222 0.34 12.20 7.90
C LEU A 222 1.05 12.58 9.20
N ALA A 223 2.02 11.80 9.65
CA ALA A 223 2.99 12.26 10.64
C ALA A 223 4.16 12.91 9.90
N SER A 224 4.43 14.18 10.21
CA SER A 224 5.55 14.93 9.67
C SER A 224 6.43 15.42 10.81
N SER A 225 7.72 15.12 10.76
CA SER A 225 8.67 15.66 11.73
C SER A 225 8.84 17.16 11.53
N GLN A 226 8.70 17.92 12.62
CA GLN A 226 8.96 19.36 12.66
C GLN A 226 10.30 19.65 13.35
N THR A 227 10.63 18.87 14.37
CA THR A 227 11.94 18.85 15.06
C THR A 227 12.40 17.40 15.18
N GLU A 228 13.61 17.15 15.68
CA GLU A 228 14.11 15.77 15.88
C GLU A 228 13.22 14.95 16.84
N ASP A 229 12.58 15.63 17.81
CA ASP A 229 11.80 14.96 18.86
C ASP A 229 10.27 15.11 18.72
N ASN A 230 9.79 16.03 17.87
CA ASN A 230 8.37 16.35 17.78
C ASN A 230 7.83 16.24 16.35
N ASP A 231 6.71 15.52 16.26
CA ASP A 231 5.94 15.40 15.03
C ASP A 231 4.67 16.25 15.06
N VAL A 232 4.18 16.52 13.85
CA VAL A 232 2.91 17.15 13.59
C VAL A 232 2.05 16.19 12.79
N ILE A 233 0.85 15.93 13.27
CA ILE A 233 -0.15 15.14 12.56
C ILE A 233 -1.00 16.05 11.70
N PHE A 234 -1.04 15.79 10.40
CA PHE A 234 -2.00 16.36 9.48
C PHE A 234 -3.08 15.32 9.21
N ALA A 235 -4.33 15.67 9.47
CA ALA A 235 -5.48 14.84 9.17
C ALA A 235 -6.31 15.47 8.07
N THR A 236 -6.74 14.69 7.08
CA THR A 236 -7.71 15.13 6.07
C THR A 236 -8.83 14.10 5.93
N SER A 237 -10.08 14.57 5.78
CA SER A 237 -11.24 13.71 5.53
C SER A 237 -12.15 14.33 4.48
N ASN A 238 -12.78 13.51 3.64
CA ASN A 238 -13.84 13.93 2.72
C ASN A 238 -15.26 13.59 3.24
N ASP A 239 -15.40 13.00 4.43
CA ASP A 239 -16.67 12.45 4.92
C ASP A 239 -17.80 13.49 4.98
N SER A 240 -17.48 14.71 5.40
CA SER A 240 -18.46 15.81 5.48
C SER A 240 -18.99 16.27 4.12
N PHE A 241 -18.36 15.85 3.02
CA PHE A 241 -18.66 16.29 1.66
C PHE A 241 -18.96 15.14 0.71
N ALA A 242 -19.29 13.96 1.23
CA ALA A 242 -19.40 12.76 0.41
C ALA A 242 -20.51 12.79 -0.66
N PHE A 243 -21.48 13.69 -0.53
CA PHE A 243 -22.56 13.90 -1.52
C PHE A 243 -22.28 15.03 -2.52
N TYR A 244 -21.12 15.68 -2.42
CA TYR A 244 -20.72 16.72 -3.36
C TYR A 244 -20.05 16.09 -4.58
N SER A 245 -20.31 16.64 -5.76
CA SER A 245 -19.67 16.21 -7.00
C SER A 245 -18.19 16.64 -7.09
N GLN A 246 -17.78 17.57 -6.24
CA GLN A 246 -16.41 18.06 -6.13
C GLN A 246 -15.70 17.38 -4.97
N ILE A 247 -14.41 17.09 -5.13
CA ILE A 247 -13.59 16.49 -4.07
C ILE A 247 -13.16 17.57 -3.07
N ILE A 248 -13.95 17.70 -2.01
CA ILE A 248 -13.71 18.63 -0.90
C ILE A 248 -13.23 17.82 0.31
N GLU A 249 -12.25 18.35 1.03
CA GLU A 249 -11.73 17.74 2.25
C GLU A 249 -11.70 18.75 3.38
N THR A 250 -12.11 18.33 4.58
CA THR A 250 -11.72 18.99 5.82
C THR A 250 -10.28 18.63 6.13
N HIS A 251 -9.57 19.54 6.79
CA HIS A 251 -8.25 19.25 7.31
C HIS A 251 -8.10 19.79 8.72
N THR A 252 -7.27 19.14 9.53
CA THR A 252 -6.85 19.61 10.84
C THR A 252 -5.41 19.23 11.10
N THR A 253 -4.77 19.95 12.01
CA THR A 253 -3.38 19.74 12.39
C THR A 253 -3.30 19.60 13.91
N VAL A 254 -2.58 18.59 14.38
CA VAL A 254 -2.36 18.32 15.80
C VAL A 254 -0.86 18.22 16.04
N MET A 255 -0.36 19.02 16.99
CA MET A 255 1.01 18.92 17.47
C MET A 255 1.13 17.73 18.42
N LEU A 256 2.13 16.88 18.23
CA LEU A 256 2.48 15.84 19.19
C LEU A 256 3.62 16.31 20.09
N ASP A 257 3.54 15.91 21.35
CA ASP A 257 4.64 16.00 22.31
C ASP A 257 5.48 14.72 22.20
N GLY A 258 6.17 14.57 21.08
CA GLY A 258 6.94 13.37 20.75
C GLY A 258 6.90 12.94 19.28
N HIS A 259 7.63 11.86 19.00
CA HIS A 259 7.72 11.23 17.69
C HIS A 259 6.71 10.08 17.52
N ALA A 260 6.05 10.02 16.36
CA ALA A 260 5.12 8.98 15.99
C ALA A 260 5.85 7.73 15.46
N TRP A 261 5.72 6.63 16.19
CA TRP A 261 6.35 5.35 15.84
C TRP A 261 5.47 4.41 15.02
N ALA A 262 4.15 4.55 15.12
CA ALA A 262 3.18 3.76 14.38
C ALA A 262 1.84 4.51 14.30
N ILE A 263 1.14 4.34 13.18
CA ILE A 263 -0.26 4.75 13.01
C ILE A 263 -1.03 3.52 12.55
N ALA A 264 -2.06 3.16 13.29
CA ALA A 264 -2.97 2.09 12.96
C ALA A 264 -4.37 2.46 13.41
N GLU A 265 -5.37 1.99 12.67
CA GLU A 265 -6.75 2.02 13.14
C GLU A 265 -6.94 0.96 14.21
N VAL A 266 -7.65 1.34 15.27
CA VAL A 266 -8.15 0.41 16.28
C VAL A 266 -9.56 0.02 15.86
N PRO A 267 -9.81 -1.25 15.47
CA PRO A 267 -11.16 -1.68 15.10
C PRO A 267 -12.12 -1.43 16.26
N ALA A 268 -13.22 -0.72 16.00
CA ALA A 268 -14.31 -0.65 16.95
C ALA A 268 -15.09 -1.98 16.92
N ASP A 269 -15.41 -2.54 18.09
CA ASP A 269 -16.32 -3.68 18.24
C ASP A 269 -17.73 -3.26 17.75
N SER A 270 -17.96 -3.32 16.45
CA SER A 270 -19.22 -2.94 15.83
C SER A 270 -20.12 -4.16 15.70
N HIS A 271 -21.02 -4.32 16.66
CA HIS A 271 -22.03 -5.39 16.72
C HIS A 271 -23.14 -5.30 15.67
N VAL A 272 -23.03 -4.45 14.64
CA VAL A 272 -24.11 -4.26 13.66
C VAL A 272 -23.56 -4.45 12.24
N LYS A 273 -23.68 -5.68 11.72
CA LYS A 273 -23.63 -5.91 10.27
C LYS A 273 -24.92 -5.33 9.69
N GLN A 274 -24.88 -4.14 9.10
CA GLN A 274 -25.96 -3.68 8.24
C GLN A 274 -25.99 -4.56 6.99
N THR A 275 -26.93 -5.50 6.95
CA THR A 275 -27.25 -6.26 5.74
C THR A 275 -28.00 -5.35 4.78
N VAL A 276 -27.29 -4.70 3.87
CA VAL A 276 -27.93 -4.09 2.70
C VAL A 276 -28.28 -5.23 1.73
N PRO A 277 -29.53 -5.36 1.25
CA PRO A 277 -29.88 -6.36 0.25
C PRO A 277 -29.08 -6.11 -1.04
N SER A 278 -28.33 -7.11 -1.47
CA SER A 278 -27.59 -7.09 -2.73
C SER A 278 -28.56 -7.14 -3.91
N ASN A 279 -28.93 -5.99 -4.47
CA ASN A 279 -29.53 -5.93 -5.79
C ASN A 279 -28.44 -5.89 -6.87
N ASP A 280 -28.37 -7.00 -7.59
CA ASP A 280 -27.83 -7.29 -8.92
C ASP A 280 -26.64 -6.48 -9.51
N SER A 281 -25.58 -7.23 -9.86
CA SER A 281 -24.56 -6.96 -10.90
C SER A 281 -23.63 -5.73 -10.80
N GLY A 282 -23.37 -5.21 -9.61
CA GLY A 282 -22.30 -4.23 -9.42
C GLY A 282 -21.74 -4.23 -8.00
N ILE A 283 -20.43 -4.03 -7.86
CA ILE A 283 -19.83 -3.70 -6.55
C ILE A 283 -20.51 -2.41 -6.07
N SER A 284 -21.28 -2.51 -4.99
CA SER A 284 -21.89 -1.37 -4.31
C SER A 284 -20.79 -0.74 -3.47
N CYS A 285 -20.52 0.56 -3.66
CA CYS A 285 -19.59 1.25 -2.79
C CYS A 285 -20.19 1.41 -1.39
N ASP A 286 -19.37 1.27 -0.35
CA ASP A 286 -19.83 1.50 1.02
C ASP A 286 -20.28 2.96 1.17
N PRO A 287 -21.35 3.22 1.93
CA PRO A 287 -21.75 4.58 2.20
C PRO A 287 -20.67 5.30 3.04
N PRO A 288 -20.59 6.64 2.97
CA PRO A 288 -19.64 7.44 3.73
C PRO A 288 -19.75 7.18 5.23
N VAL A 289 -18.66 7.37 5.98
CA VAL A 289 -18.65 7.08 7.43
C VAL A 289 -19.70 7.90 8.18
N LEU A 290 -19.97 9.13 7.72
CA LEU A 290 -21.02 9.99 8.29
C LEU A 290 -22.43 9.39 8.22
N VAL A 291 -22.67 8.42 7.34
CA VAL A 291 -23.96 7.72 7.21
C VAL A 291 -24.05 6.49 8.13
N THR A 292 -22.91 5.97 8.59
CA THR A 292 -22.82 4.71 9.36
C THR A 292 -22.50 4.89 10.84
N GLN A 293 -22.27 6.12 11.31
CA GLN A 293 -22.08 6.48 12.72
C GLN A 293 -23.41 6.67 13.47
#